data_AF-A0A3Q1FPR8-F1
#
_entry.id   AF-A0A3Q1FPR8-F1
#
_cell.length_a   1.000
_cell.length_b   1.000
_cell.length_c   1.000
_cell.angle_alpha   90.00
_cell.angle_beta   90.00
_cell.angle_gamma   90.00
#
_symmetry.space_group_name_H-M   'P 1'
#
loop_
_entity.id
_entity.type
_entity.pdbx_description
1 polymer ?
#
loop_
_entity_poly.entity_id
_entity_poly.type
_entity_poly.pdbx_seq_one_letter_code
_entity_poly.pdbx_strand_id
1 'polypeptide(L)'
;MTLLGTGAPDTQSDLIIDCSTSPPTLTNTGHNRFCDDWIQAFLNAAERCNPFLLRQILENFKLKAIQDMNSLKRFVRQAEMSHYALFRCCQFLQGCGNGDVLLQNARAEHSDLPEACSIIGVLEEFLREREQAQA
;
A
#
# COMPACT_ATOMS: atom_id res chain seq x y z
N MET A 1 0.95 34.06 -18.77
CA MET A 1 0.14 33.96 -17.55
C MET A 1 0.26 32.53 -17.07
N THR A 2 1.25 32.28 -16.22
CA THR A 2 1.59 30.96 -15.69
C THR A 2 0.76 30.74 -14.44
N LEU A 3 -0.04 29.67 -14.39
CA LEU A 3 -0.62 29.17 -13.15
C LEU A 3 -0.08 27.77 -12.90
N LEU A 4 0.62 27.67 -11.78
CA LEU A 4 1.22 26.48 -11.20
C LEU A 4 0.15 25.47 -10.78
N GLY A 5 0.49 24.20 -10.94
CA GLY A 5 -0.19 23.07 -10.32
C GLY A 5 0.77 21.88 -10.37
N THR A 6 1.83 21.91 -9.56
CA THR A 6 2.72 20.75 -9.36
C THR A 6 2.00 19.75 -8.46
N GLY A 7 1.07 18.99 -9.04
CA GLY A 7 0.75 17.66 -8.52
C GLY A 7 1.93 16.76 -8.84
N ALA A 8 2.45 16.05 -7.83
CA ALA A 8 3.42 14.98 -8.06
C ALA A 8 2.84 14.01 -9.10
N PRO A 9 3.65 13.46 -10.02
CA PRO A 9 3.13 12.48 -10.97
C PRO A 9 2.68 11.26 -10.16
N ASP A 10 1.37 11.05 -10.09
CA ASP A 10 0.83 9.75 -9.77
C ASP A 10 1.47 8.77 -10.76
N THR A 11 2.32 7.88 -10.27
CA THR A 11 2.91 6.81 -11.09
C THR A 11 1.77 5.89 -11.48
N GLN A 12 1.08 6.22 -12.58
CA GLN A 12 0.08 5.37 -13.19
C GLN A 12 0.78 4.08 -13.58
N SER A 13 0.54 3.01 -12.82
CA SER A 13 1.08 1.69 -13.11
C SER A 13 0.40 1.18 -14.37
N ASP A 14 1.12 1.22 -15.49
CA ASP A 14 0.64 0.72 -16.77
C ASP A 14 0.24 -0.76 -16.62
N LEU A 15 -1.02 -1.04 -16.93
CA LEU A 15 -1.53 -2.39 -17.17
C LEU A 15 -1.02 -2.84 -18.54
N ILE A 16 -0.04 -3.75 -18.55
CA ILE A 16 0.48 -4.32 -19.80
C ILE A 16 -0.41 -5.50 -20.16
N ILE A 17 -1.11 -5.38 -21.29
CA ILE A 17 -1.90 -6.45 -21.90
C ILE A 17 -1.03 -7.11 -22.97
N ASP A 18 -0.47 -8.27 -22.66
CA ASP A 18 0.27 -9.09 -23.61
C ASP A 18 -0.69 -9.99 -24.39
N CYS A 19 -0.94 -9.63 -25.65
CA CYS A 19 -1.77 -10.39 -26.59
C CYS A 19 -0.99 -11.44 -27.40
N SER A 20 0.29 -11.68 -27.10
CA SER A 20 1.09 -12.70 -27.80
C SER A 20 0.69 -14.14 -27.44
N THR A 21 -0.03 -14.31 -26.33
CA THR A 21 -0.57 -15.59 -25.83
C THR A 21 -2.10 -15.61 -25.87
N SER A 22 -2.71 -16.81 -25.92
CA SER A 22 -4.16 -17.00 -25.82
C SER A 22 -4.47 -17.90 -24.61
N PRO A 23 -5.20 -17.41 -23.59
CA PRO A 23 -5.72 -16.04 -23.44
C PRO A 23 -4.62 -14.97 -23.22
N PRO A 24 -4.89 -13.69 -23.50
CA PRO A 24 -3.92 -12.60 -23.29
C PRO A 24 -3.53 -12.48 -21.82
N THR A 25 -2.26 -12.19 -21.56
CA THR A 25 -1.71 -12.07 -20.20
C THR A 25 -1.79 -10.62 -19.73
N LEU A 26 -2.40 -10.39 -18.57
CA LEU A 26 -2.47 -9.07 -17.93
C LEU A 26 -1.37 -8.98 -16.87
N THR A 27 -0.48 -8.00 -16.99
CA THR A 27 0.54 -7.73 -15.98
C THR A 27 0.36 -6.32 -15.44
N ASN A 28 0.18 -6.21 -14.12
CA ASN A 28 0.19 -4.94 -13.41
C ASN A 28 1.64 -4.63 -13.01
N THR A 29 2.12 -3.43 -13.30
CA THR A 29 3.47 -2.98 -12.93
C THR A 29 3.62 -2.71 -11.43
N GLY A 30 2.52 -2.56 -10.68
CA GLY A 30 2.52 -2.45 -9.23
C GLY A 30 2.10 -3.76 -8.56
N HIS A 31 2.96 -4.32 -7.71
CA HIS A 31 2.62 -5.41 -6.80
C HIS A 31 3.18 -5.15 -5.40
N ASN A 32 2.51 -5.68 -4.38
CA ASN A 32 3.02 -5.72 -3.03
C ASN A 32 2.56 -7.01 -2.34
N ARG A 33 3.29 -7.42 -1.29
CA ARG A 33 3.04 -8.69 -0.60
C ARG A 33 1.58 -8.83 -0.14
N PHE A 34 0.97 -7.73 0.29
CA PHE A 34 -0.43 -7.73 0.69
C PHE A 34 -1.35 -8.15 -0.46
N CYS A 35 -1.24 -7.52 -1.62
CA CYS A 35 -2.04 -7.87 -2.78
C CYS A 35 -1.76 -9.31 -3.26
N ASP A 36 -0.49 -9.72 -3.24
CA ASP A 36 -0.07 -11.07 -3.63
C ASP A 36 -0.70 -12.14 -2.72
N ASP A 37 -0.69 -11.94 -1.40
CA ASP A 37 -1.29 -12.87 -0.44
C ASP A 37 -2.81 -12.99 -0.64
N TRP A 38 -3.49 -11.86 -0.84
CA TRP A 38 -4.95 -11.82 -1.01
C TRP A 38 -5.42 -12.36 -2.36
N ILE A 39 -4.71 -12.07 -3.45
CA ILE A 39 -5.07 -12.62 -4.77
C ILE A 39 -4.85 -14.13 -4.79
N GLN A 40 -3.79 -14.64 -4.18
CA GLN A 40 -3.57 -16.08 -4.04
C GLN A 40 -4.70 -16.74 -3.22
N ALA A 41 -5.09 -16.16 -2.09
CA ALA A 41 -6.22 -16.66 -1.31
C ALA A 41 -7.53 -16.68 -2.12
N PHE A 42 -7.77 -15.63 -2.91
CA PHE A 42 -8.95 -15.52 -3.76
C PHE A 42 -8.97 -16.57 -4.88
N LEU A 43 -7.85 -16.75 -5.59
CA LEU A 43 -7.72 -17.77 -6.66
C LEU A 43 -7.92 -19.18 -6.10
N ASN A 44 -7.29 -19.50 -4.97
CA ASN A 44 -7.47 -20.79 -4.28
C ASN A 44 -8.93 -21.06 -3.88
N ALA A 45 -9.70 -20.02 -3.56
CA ALA A 45 -11.13 -20.14 -3.28
C ALA A 45 -11.98 -20.27 -4.56
N ALA A 46 -11.55 -19.63 -5.66
CA ALA A 46 -12.22 -19.71 -6.95
C ALA A 46 -12.13 -21.11 -7.54
N GLU A 47 -10.99 -21.80 -7.40
CA GLU A 47 -10.82 -23.21 -7.79
C GLU A 47 -11.81 -24.14 -7.08
N ARG A 48 -12.25 -23.77 -5.86
CA ARG A 48 -13.25 -24.52 -5.08
C ARG A 48 -14.69 -24.17 -5.45
N CYS A 49 -14.91 -23.26 -6.40
CA CYS A 49 -16.21 -22.81 -6.89
C CYS A 49 -17.20 -22.42 -5.76
N ASN A 50 -16.71 -21.78 -4.68
CA ASN A 50 -17.54 -21.38 -3.53
C ASN A 50 -17.76 -19.86 -3.50
N PRO A 51 -18.96 -19.35 -3.91
CA PRO A 51 -19.24 -17.92 -3.95
C PRO A 51 -19.24 -17.24 -2.58
N PHE A 52 -19.61 -17.96 -1.51
CA PHE A 52 -19.61 -17.41 -0.16
C PHE A 52 -18.19 -17.17 0.34
N LEU A 53 -17.28 -18.12 0.07
CA LEU A 53 -15.87 -18.00 0.42
C LEU A 53 -15.20 -16.84 -0.33
N LEU A 54 -15.50 -16.68 -1.63
CA LEU A 54 -15.00 -15.54 -2.42
C LEU A 54 -15.44 -14.21 -1.81
N ARG A 55 -16.73 -14.08 -1.46
CA ARG A 55 -17.25 -12.88 -0.79
C ARG A 55 -16.54 -12.65 0.55
N GLN A 56 -16.37 -13.69 1.36
CA GLN A 56 -15.71 -13.59 2.66
C GLN A 56 -14.26 -13.10 2.53
N ILE A 57 -13.51 -13.59 1.54
CA ILE A 57 -12.13 -13.15 1.27
C ILE A 57 -12.12 -11.66 0.91
N LEU A 58 -12.99 -11.22 -0.01
CA LEU A 58 -13.08 -9.80 -0.40
C LEU A 58 -13.47 -8.89 0.77
N GLU A 59 -14.40 -9.30 1.61
CA GLU A 59 -14.78 -8.53 2.80
C GLU A 59 -13.64 -8.47 3.83
N ASN A 60 -12.91 -9.57 4.04
CA ASN A 60 -11.76 -9.58 4.93
C ASN A 60 -10.59 -8.74 4.39
N PHE A 61 -10.36 -8.76 3.07
CA PHE A 61 -9.40 -7.88 2.40
C PHE A 61 -9.71 -6.41 2.69
N LYS A 62 -10.96 -5.98 2.46
CA LYS A 62 -11.41 -4.62 2.75
C LYS A 62 -11.22 -4.26 4.22
N LEU A 63 -11.66 -5.13 5.13
CA LEU A 63 -11.54 -4.91 6.57
C LEU A 63 -10.08 -4.74 7.00
N LYS A 64 -9.19 -5.59 6.48
CA LYS A 64 -7.77 -5.53 6.79
C LYS A 64 -7.12 -4.25 6.27
N ALA A 65 -7.41 -3.83 5.03
CA ALA A 65 -6.91 -2.56 4.49
C ALA A 65 -7.37 -1.35 5.33
N ILE A 66 -8.64 -1.34 5.74
CA ILE A 66 -9.19 -0.29 6.62
C ILE A 66 -8.50 -0.29 7.99
N GLN A 67 -8.30 -1.46 8.58
CA GLN A 67 -7.62 -1.61 9.88
C GLN A 67 -6.17 -1.13 9.83
N ASP A 68 -5.45 -1.50 8.77
CA ASP A 68 -4.06 -1.13 8.59
C ASP A 68 -3.93 0.38 8.38
N MET A 69 -4.83 0.99 7.59
CA MET A 69 -4.86 2.45 7.41
C MET A 69 -5.17 3.19 8.72
N ASN A 70 -6.16 2.73 9.48
CA ASN A 70 -6.49 3.33 10.79
C ASN A 70 -5.34 3.19 11.79
N SER A 71 -4.62 2.07 11.76
CA SER A 71 -3.44 1.85 12.58
C SER A 71 -2.33 2.82 12.19
N LEU A 72 -2.07 2.99 10.89
CA LEU A 72 -1.08 3.94 10.39
C LEU A 72 -1.39 5.37 10.84
N LYS A 73 -2.63 5.85 10.66
CA LYS A 73 -3.04 7.20 11.09
C LYS A 73 -2.76 7.44 12.58
N ARG A 74 -3.00 6.43 13.42
CA ARG A 74 -2.70 6.49 14.85
C ARG A 74 -1.19 6.53 15.12
N PHE A 75 -0.41 5.72 14.40
CA PHE A 75 1.04 5.70 14.54
C PHE A 75 1.69 7.01 14.11
N VAL A 76 1.28 7.59 12.97
CA VAL A 76 1.81 8.87 12.48
C VAL A 76 1.63 9.97 13.52
N ARG A 77 0.41 10.12 14.06
CA ARG A 77 0.16 11.09 15.14
C ARG A 77 1.01 10.85 16.39
N GLN A 78 1.26 9.60 16.76
CA GLN A 78 2.11 9.28 17.91
C GLN A 78 3.60 9.54 17.63
N ALA A 79 4.04 9.34 16.39
CA ALA A 79 5.42 9.53 15.96
C ALA A 79 5.85 11.01 16.00
N GLU A 80 4.90 11.95 15.92
CA GLU A 80 5.14 13.39 16.12
C GLU A 80 5.77 13.70 17.48
N MET A 81 5.46 12.87 18.49
CA MET A 81 5.86 13.12 19.88
C MET A 81 6.81 12.04 20.42
N SER A 82 7.13 10.99 19.65
CA SER A 82 7.87 9.84 20.17
C SER A 82 8.64 9.07 19.09
N HIS A 83 9.96 9.05 19.22
CA HIS A 83 10.82 8.20 18.39
C HIS A 83 10.53 6.70 18.55
N TYR A 84 10.07 6.27 19.72
CA TYR A 84 9.65 4.87 19.91
C TYR A 84 8.38 4.55 19.12
N ALA A 85 7.42 5.49 19.07
CA ALA A 85 6.23 5.32 18.23
C ALA A 85 6.59 5.31 16.74
N LEU A 86 7.55 6.15 16.30
CA LEU A 86 8.09 6.12 14.95
C LEU A 86 8.67 4.73 14.61
N PHE A 87 9.50 4.17 15.49
CA PHE A 87 10.05 2.83 15.30
C PHE A 87 8.95 1.74 15.20
N ARG A 88 7.89 1.81 16.04
CA ARG A 88 6.77 0.88 15.89
C ARG A 88 6.02 1.05 14.58
N CYS A 89 5.92 2.27 14.07
CA CYS A 89 5.33 2.56 12.76
C CYS A 89 6.14 1.88 11.65
N CYS A 90 7.47 2.02 11.69
CA CYS A 90 8.40 1.32 10.79
C CYS A 90 8.18 -0.21 10.83
N GLN A 91 8.12 -0.82 12.01
CA GLN A 91 7.87 -2.26 12.17
C GLN A 91 6.51 -2.68 11.61
N PHE A 92 5.48 -1.88 11.85
CA PHE A 92 4.13 -2.13 11.32
C PHE A 92 4.13 -2.12 9.78
N LEU A 93 4.73 -1.11 9.16
CA LEU A 93 4.78 -0.97 7.70
C LEU A 93 5.55 -2.12 7.02
N GLN A 94 6.63 -2.60 7.65
CA GLN A 94 7.35 -3.79 7.19
C GLN A 94 6.49 -5.06 7.28
N GLY A 95 5.69 -5.17 8.34
CA GLY A 95 4.87 -6.34 8.61
C GLY A 95 3.60 -6.43 7.78
N CYS A 96 2.94 -5.32 7.47
CA CYS A 96 1.62 -5.34 6.82
C CYS A 96 1.67 -5.69 5.33
N GLY A 97 2.82 -5.51 4.67
CA GLY A 97 3.00 -5.84 3.26
C GLY A 97 2.30 -4.89 2.27
N ASN A 98 1.70 -3.81 2.78
CA ASN A 98 0.96 -2.78 2.01
C ASN A 98 1.51 -1.37 2.29
N GLY A 99 2.77 -1.27 2.74
CA GLY A 99 3.33 -0.04 3.32
C GLY A 99 3.40 1.11 2.31
N ASP A 100 3.75 0.81 1.06
CA ASP A 100 3.78 1.71 -0.09
C ASP A 100 2.43 2.42 -0.30
N VAL A 101 1.36 1.63 -0.48
CA VAL A 101 -0.01 2.13 -0.72
C VAL A 101 -0.53 2.87 0.52
N LEU A 102 -0.25 2.37 1.72
CA LEU A 102 -0.68 3.03 2.96
C LEU A 102 -0.03 4.41 3.15
N LEU A 103 1.28 4.53 2.88
CA LEU A 103 1.99 5.81 2.98
C LEU A 103 1.56 6.80 1.90
N GLN A 104 1.34 6.34 0.66
CA GLN A 104 0.80 7.18 -0.41
C GLN A 104 -0.57 7.76 -0.02
N ASN A 105 -1.47 6.92 0.50
CA ASN A 105 -2.77 7.37 0.98
C ASN A 105 -2.65 8.32 2.18
N ALA A 106 -1.77 8.03 3.14
CA ALA A 106 -1.58 8.89 4.30
C ALA A 106 -1.04 10.27 3.91
N ARG A 107 -0.14 10.31 2.92
CA ARG A 107 0.40 11.56 2.36
C ARG A 107 -0.70 12.37 1.70
N ALA A 108 -1.56 11.73 0.91
CA ALA A 108 -2.69 12.40 0.26
C ALA A 108 -3.71 12.94 1.28
N GLU A 109 -4.00 12.21 2.36
CA GLU A 109 -4.92 12.66 3.41
C GLU A 109 -4.36 13.76 4.33
N HIS A 110 -3.03 13.88 4.42
CA HIS A 110 -2.34 14.79 5.33
C HIS A 110 -1.51 15.84 4.61
N SER A 111 -1.81 16.13 3.34
CA SER A 111 -1.08 17.12 2.53
C SER A 111 -0.95 18.48 3.19
N ASP A 112 -1.90 18.82 4.05
CA ASP A 112 -2.01 20.13 4.71
C ASP A 112 -1.34 20.17 6.09
N LEU A 113 -0.76 19.04 6.55
CA LEU A 113 -0.14 18.88 7.87
C LEU A 113 1.37 18.62 7.72
N PRO A 114 2.23 19.65 7.85
CA PRO A 114 3.67 19.54 7.61
C PRO A 114 4.36 18.49 8.49
N GLU A 115 3.98 18.37 9.74
CA GLU A 115 4.55 17.44 10.71
C GLU A 115 4.27 15.98 10.31
N ALA A 116 3.02 15.69 9.92
CA ALA A 116 2.64 14.37 9.42
C ALA A 116 3.35 14.04 8.11
N CYS A 117 3.46 15.00 7.18
CA CYS A 117 4.23 14.82 5.93
C CYS A 117 5.71 14.54 6.19
N SER A 118 6.32 15.21 7.18
CA SER A 118 7.72 14.97 7.54
C SER A 118 7.92 13.54 8.04
N ILE A 119 7.03 13.05 8.90
CA ILE A 119 7.06 11.67 9.41
C ILE A 119 6.88 10.68 8.28
N ILE A 120 5.89 10.90 7.41
CA ILE A 120 5.62 10.04 6.26
C ILE A 120 6.86 9.98 5.35
N GLY A 121 7.53 11.12 5.09
CA GLY A 121 8.77 11.14 4.31
C GLY A 121 9.88 10.27 4.89
N VAL A 122 10.09 10.32 6.21
CA VAL A 122 11.07 9.46 6.89
C VAL A 122 10.68 7.98 6.80
N LEU A 123 9.38 7.67 6.91
CA LEU A 123 8.89 6.29 6.78
C LEU A 123 9.06 5.74 5.34
N GLU A 124 8.82 6.57 4.32
CA GLU A 124 9.05 6.23 2.91
C GLU A 124 10.54 5.98 2.61
N GLU A 125 11.42 6.82 3.16
CA GLU A 125 12.88 6.62 3.07
C GLU A 125 13.28 5.29 3.70
N PHE A 126 12.82 5.03 4.93
CA PHE A 126 13.08 3.78 5.63
C PHE A 126 12.63 2.54 4.85
N LEU A 127 11.45 2.55 4.21
CA LEU A 127 11.00 1.42 3.41
C LEU A 127 11.87 1.21 2.17
N ARG A 128 12.24 2.29 1.45
CA ARG A 128 13.15 2.21 0.30
C ARG A 128 14.52 1.62 0.66
N GLU A 129 15.12 2.07 1.76
CA GLU A 129 16.42 1.57 2.21
C GLU A 129 16.36 0.06 2.54
N ARG A 130 15.23 -0.40 3.07
CA ARG A 130 15.02 -1.81 3.40
C ARG A 130 14.84 -2.67 2.15
N GLU A 131 14.08 -2.19 1.17
CA GLU A 131 13.93 -2.87 -0.13
C GLU A 131 15.27 -3.00 -0.85
N GLN A 132 16.08 -1.94 -0.86
CA GLN A 132 17.43 -1.96 -1.44
C GLN A 132 18.40 -2.89 -0.70
N ALA A 133 18.27 -3.02 0.62
CA ALA A 133 19.12 -3.91 1.41
C ALA A 133 18.76 -5.40 1.27
N GLN A 134 17.61 -5.72 0.66
CA GLN A 134 17.12 -7.08 0.45
C GLN A 134 17.22 -7.57 -1.00
N ALA A 135 17.61 -6.68 -1.94
CA ALA A 135 17.88 -6.98 -3.34
C ALA A 135 19.34 -7.38 -3.57
#